data_AF-A0A2Z4LRN6-F1
#
_entry.id   AF-A0A2Z4LRN6-F1
#
_cell.length_a   1.000
_cell.length_b   1.000
_cell.length_c   1.000
_cell.angle_alpha   90.00
_cell.angle_beta   90.00
_cell.angle_gamma   90.00
#
_symmetry.space_group_name_H-M   'P 1'
#
loop_
_entity.id
_entity.type
_entity.pdbx_description
1 polymer ?
#
loop_
_entity_poly.entity_id
_entity_poly.type
_entity_poly.pdbx_seq_one_letter_code
_entity_poly.pdbx_strand_id
1 'polypeptide(L)'
;MNVKPLAIGLLTIGLMSCNSTPKEKKKSEKNTYPDIKIVGAMKNVMWKGELGSSIDLDTISNKNGLYGLGPVSYLIGELLINNGKSYVSKVASDSTMTVERTFKTSAPFFVYGNVTEWNEIELPSEIKTIKDLEKYIDNKTSNYKRPFAFKLIGKVSSAIIHIQNLPEGTKVSSPDKAHQGQTNYNVANEDAEIIGFFSTEHKGVFTHHDSFLHMHLITKDESKMGHLDKLEIEEMKLYLPKN
;
A
#
# COMPACT_ATOMS: atom_id res chain seq x y z
N MET A 1 67.49 8.47 74.57
CA MET A 1 66.14 9.03 74.32
C MET A 1 66.27 9.84 73.03
N ASN A 2 65.64 9.57 71.89
CA ASN A 2 64.35 8.95 71.59
C ASN A 2 64.49 8.05 70.34
N VAL A 3 63.73 6.96 70.34
CA VAL A 3 63.55 6.05 69.21
C VAL A 3 62.13 6.26 68.67
N LYS A 4 61.95 6.09 67.35
CA LYS A 4 60.73 5.71 66.57
C LYS A 4 60.38 6.68 65.43
N PRO A 5 59.64 6.24 64.38
CA PRO A 5 59.69 4.92 63.74
C PRO A 5 59.67 4.97 62.19
N LEU A 6 60.04 3.82 61.64
CA LEU A 6 59.99 3.41 60.23
C LEU A 6 58.54 3.36 59.71
N ALA A 7 58.26 3.96 58.55
CA ALA A 7 56.98 3.81 57.86
C ALA A 7 57.08 2.67 56.84
N ILE A 8 56.31 1.62 57.05
CA ILE A 8 56.03 0.54 56.09
C ILE A 8 54.55 0.66 55.71
N GLY A 9 54.26 0.63 54.41
CA GLY A 9 52.92 0.42 53.87
C GLY A 9 52.83 0.91 52.43
N LEU A 10 52.19 0.22 51.48
CA LEU A 10 51.69 -1.14 51.37
C LEU A 10 51.46 -1.29 49.85
N LEU A 11 52.02 -2.31 49.22
CA LEU A 11 51.88 -2.57 47.78
C LEU A 11 50.51 -3.22 47.53
N THR A 12 49.57 -2.51 46.91
CA THR A 12 48.29 -3.08 46.46
C THR A 12 48.37 -3.44 44.98
N ILE A 13 48.48 -4.74 44.72
CA ILE A 13 48.35 -5.36 43.40
C ILE A 13 46.84 -5.53 43.14
N GLY A 14 46.29 -4.73 42.21
CA GLY A 14 44.94 -4.90 41.70
C GLY A 14 44.91 -5.92 40.56
N LEU A 15 44.37 -7.11 40.82
CA LEU A 15 44.12 -8.14 39.81
C LEU A 15 42.98 -7.74 38.87
N MET A 16 43.22 -7.91 37.57
CA MET A 16 42.22 -7.81 36.51
C MET A 16 41.18 -8.93 36.63
N SER A 17 39.90 -8.58 36.57
CA SER A 17 38.84 -9.47 36.08
C SER A 17 37.65 -8.64 35.61
N CYS A 18 37.54 -8.47 34.30
CA CYS A 18 36.31 -8.03 33.66
C CYS A 18 36.03 -9.00 32.51
N ASN A 19 35.31 -10.08 32.81
CA ASN A 19 34.57 -10.85 31.81
C ASN A 19 33.40 -10.00 31.33
N SER A 20 33.61 -9.17 30.31
CA SER A 20 32.52 -8.59 29.53
C SER A 20 32.15 -9.58 28.43
N THR A 21 31.17 -10.43 28.70
CA THR A 21 30.42 -11.14 27.66
C THR A 21 29.85 -10.10 26.69
N PRO A 22 30.12 -10.19 25.37
CA PRO A 22 29.46 -9.32 24.42
C PRO A 22 27.97 -9.63 24.47
N LYS A 23 27.15 -8.66 24.88
CA LYS A 23 25.71 -8.70 24.63
C LYS A 23 25.53 -8.91 23.13
N GLU A 24 24.99 -10.06 22.76
CA GLU A 24 24.47 -10.28 21.41
C GLU A 24 23.54 -9.11 21.09
N LYS A 25 24.01 -8.22 20.21
CA LYS A 25 23.11 -7.33 19.50
C LYS A 25 22.22 -8.27 18.69
N LYS A 26 21.00 -8.53 19.16
CA LYS A 26 19.92 -9.00 18.29
C LYS A 26 19.99 -8.15 17.03
N LYS A 27 20.37 -8.75 15.91
CA LYS A 27 20.17 -8.14 14.60
C LYS A 27 18.68 -7.81 14.56
N SER A 28 18.33 -6.53 14.70
CA SER A 28 17.01 -6.08 14.28
C SER A 28 16.94 -6.46 12.80
N GLU A 29 16.04 -7.36 12.44
CA GLU A 29 15.74 -7.67 11.05
C GLU A 29 15.54 -6.33 10.35
N LYS A 30 16.44 -6.04 9.40
CA LYS A 30 16.48 -4.76 8.73
C LYS A 30 15.31 -4.80 7.78
N ASN A 31 14.19 -4.17 8.15
CA ASN A 31 13.06 -3.95 7.26
C ASN A 31 13.58 -3.50 5.89
N THR A 32 13.37 -4.33 4.88
CA THR A 32 14.04 -4.23 3.57
C THR A 32 13.36 -3.30 2.60
N TYR A 33 12.11 -2.93 2.87
CA TYR A 33 11.37 -1.90 2.16
C TYR A 33 10.94 -0.75 3.09
N PRO A 34 10.87 0.48 2.55
CA PRO A 34 10.38 1.66 3.27
C PRO A 34 9.00 1.47 3.91
N ASP A 35 8.70 2.29 4.92
CA ASP A 35 7.35 2.38 5.47
C ASP A 35 6.33 2.83 4.42
N ILE A 36 5.16 2.19 4.43
CA ILE A 36 3.99 2.65 3.70
C ILE A 36 3.39 3.83 4.46
N LYS A 37 3.09 4.89 3.74
CA LYS A 37 2.43 6.10 4.24
C LYS A 37 0.93 5.99 3.99
N ILE A 38 0.16 6.37 5.01
CA ILE A 38 -1.30 6.34 5.00
C ILE A 38 -1.77 7.75 5.37
N VAL A 39 -2.62 8.32 4.53
CA VAL A 39 -3.20 9.66 4.72
C VAL A 39 -4.71 9.52 4.73
N GLY A 40 -5.37 10.21 5.67
CA GLY A 40 -6.82 10.12 5.84
C GLY A 40 -7.31 8.71 6.20
N ALA A 41 -8.61 8.49 6.07
CA ALA A 41 -9.21 7.17 6.23
C ALA A 41 -10.55 7.09 5.48
N MET A 42 -10.79 5.97 4.80
CA MET A 42 -12.05 5.64 4.14
C MET A 42 -13.24 5.85 5.07
N LYS A 43 -13.19 5.36 6.32
CA LYS A 43 -14.28 5.54 7.30
C LYS A 43 -14.62 7.02 7.56
N ASN A 44 -13.65 7.93 7.50
CA ASN A 44 -13.94 9.35 7.69
C ASN A 44 -14.72 9.91 6.50
N VAL A 45 -14.35 9.52 5.29
CA VAL A 45 -15.13 9.87 4.09
C VAL A 45 -16.55 9.31 4.19
N MET A 46 -16.69 8.01 4.45
CA MET A 46 -17.98 7.34 4.40
C MET A 46 -18.94 7.81 5.50
N TRP A 47 -18.45 8.05 6.72
CA TRP A 47 -19.30 8.33 7.86
C TRP A 47 -19.39 9.81 8.24
N LYS A 48 -18.35 10.59 7.93
CA LYS A 48 -18.27 12.01 8.32
C LYS A 48 -18.32 12.96 7.12
N GLY A 49 -18.25 12.44 5.89
CA GLY A 49 -18.25 13.27 4.68
C GLY A 49 -16.98 14.11 4.53
N GLU A 50 -15.85 13.66 5.08
CA GLU A 50 -14.53 14.32 4.94
C GLU A 50 -13.98 14.15 3.51
N LEU A 51 -14.66 14.75 2.52
CA LEU A 51 -14.44 14.56 1.09
C LEU A 51 -13.28 15.39 0.50
N GLY A 52 -12.83 16.43 1.18
CA GLY A 52 -11.81 17.38 0.70
C GLY A 52 -10.40 16.79 0.60
N SER A 53 -9.42 17.58 0.16
CA SER A 53 -8.03 17.15 0.07
C SER A 53 -7.41 16.94 1.45
N SER A 54 -6.89 15.73 1.69
CA SER A 54 -5.96 15.43 2.79
C SER A 54 -4.51 15.32 2.28
N ILE A 55 -4.33 15.14 0.98
CA ILE A 55 -3.04 15.11 0.28
C ILE A 55 -3.22 15.56 -1.16
N ASP A 56 -2.32 16.43 -1.60
CA ASP A 56 -2.13 16.76 -3.02
C ASP A 56 -0.97 15.90 -3.56
N LEU A 57 -1.20 15.15 -4.64
CA LEU A 57 -0.27 14.11 -5.11
C LEU A 57 1.04 14.66 -5.68
N ASP A 58 1.04 15.92 -6.11
CA ASP A 58 2.24 16.64 -6.56
C ASP A 58 3.21 17.00 -5.42
N THR A 59 2.75 16.98 -4.17
CA THR A 59 3.61 17.19 -2.98
C THR A 59 4.50 15.98 -2.67
N ILE A 60 4.23 14.80 -3.24
CA ILE A 60 5.06 13.61 -3.02
C ILE A 60 6.36 13.76 -3.82
N SER A 61 7.46 14.14 -3.17
CA SER A 61 8.72 14.44 -3.86
C SER A 61 9.40 13.20 -4.49
N ASN A 62 9.52 12.11 -3.74
CA ASN A 62 10.20 10.91 -4.22
C ASN A 62 9.28 10.04 -5.10
N LYS A 63 9.42 10.16 -6.42
CA LYS A 63 8.68 9.35 -7.40
C LYS A 63 9.36 8.02 -7.76
N ASN A 64 10.63 7.80 -7.40
CA ASN A 64 11.35 6.58 -7.78
C ASN A 64 10.76 5.36 -7.07
N GLY A 65 10.26 4.38 -7.83
CA GLY A 65 9.60 3.21 -7.26
C GLY A 65 8.32 3.55 -6.50
N LEU A 66 7.67 4.70 -6.75
CA LEU A 66 6.48 5.12 -6.00
C LEU A 66 5.25 4.36 -6.49
N TYR A 67 4.47 3.83 -5.55
CA TYR A 67 3.16 3.21 -5.77
C TYR A 67 2.15 3.81 -4.80
N GLY A 68 0.88 3.91 -5.21
CA GLY A 68 -0.16 4.44 -4.33
C GLY A 68 -1.55 4.38 -4.91
N LEU A 69 -2.56 4.31 -4.04
CA LEU A 69 -3.97 4.13 -4.37
C LEU A 69 -4.87 5.03 -3.52
N GLY A 70 -6.00 5.42 -4.09
CA GLY A 70 -7.10 6.09 -3.39
C GLY A 70 -8.06 6.75 -4.38
N PRO A 71 -9.15 7.37 -3.92
CA PRO A 71 -10.06 8.11 -4.78
C PRO A 71 -9.58 9.56 -4.97
N VAL A 72 -10.07 10.20 -6.02
CA VAL A 72 -9.98 11.66 -6.17
C VAL A 72 -10.80 12.33 -5.06
N SER A 73 -10.34 13.46 -4.53
CA SER A 73 -11.13 14.31 -3.62
C SER A 73 -12.54 14.53 -4.15
N TYR A 74 -13.51 14.50 -3.23
CA TYR A 74 -14.95 14.50 -3.53
C TYR A 74 -15.49 13.23 -4.19
N LEU A 75 -14.71 12.13 -4.24
CA LEU A 75 -15.13 10.85 -4.80
C LEU A 75 -15.59 10.98 -6.27
N ILE A 76 -14.84 11.74 -7.06
CA ILE A 76 -15.13 12.02 -8.48
C ILE A 76 -14.13 11.34 -9.44
N GLY A 77 -13.51 10.26 -8.98
CA GLY A 77 -12.59 9.46 -9.77
C GLY A 77 -11.74 8.55 -8.91
N GLU A 78 -10.89 7.76 -9.56
CA GLU A 78 -9.88 6.93 -8.91
C GLU A 78 -8.47 7.42 -9.21
N LEU A 79 -7.54 7.11 -8.31
CA LEU A 79 -6.12 7.41 -8.40
C LEU A 79 -5.30 6.13 -8.35
N LEU A 80 -4.30 6.06 -9.22
CA LEU A 80 -3.29 5.02 -9.22
C LEU A 80 -1.93 5.66 -9.46
N ILE A 81 -0.95 5.33 -8.62
CA ILE A 81 0.46 5.56 -8.92
C ILE A 81 1.11 4.21 -9.18
N ASN A 82 1.73 4.07 -10.36
CA ASN A 82 2.49 2.90 -10.76
C ASN A 82 3.92 3.31 -11.13
N ASN A 83 4.89 2.90 -10.32
CA ASN A 83 6.31 3.18 -10.49
C ASN A 83 6.62 4.65 -10.84
N GLY A 84 6.06 5.58 -10.07
CA GLY A 84 6.29 7.02 -10.26
C GLY A 84 5.42 7.69 -11.32
N LYS A 85 4.55 6.96 -12.01
CA LYS A 85 3.55 7.53 -12.92
C LYS A 85 2.20 7.59 -12.21
N SER A 86 1.61 8.79 -12.13
CA SER A 86 0.29 9.01 -11.53
C SER A 86 -0.78 9.05 -12.60
N TYR A 87 -1.88 8.35 -12.35
CA TYR A 87 -3.03 8.20 -13.23
C TYR A 87 -4.30 8.60 -12.47
N VAL A 88 -5.19 9.29 -13.17
CA VAL A 88 -6.51 9.67 -12.68
C VAL A 88 -7.54 9.12 -13.65
N SER A 89 -8.51 8.33 -13.16
CA SER A 89 -9.63 7.91 -13.98
C SER A 89 -10.93 8.58 -13.55
N LYS A 90 -11.75 8.93 -14.54
CA LYS A 90 -13.06 9.56 -14.34
C LYS A 90 -14.09 8.95 -15.27
N VAL A 91 -15.33 8.87 -14.78
CA VAL A 91 -16.49 8.48 -15.58
C VAL A 91 -16.70 9.48 -16.71
N ALA A 92 -16.73 8.98 -17.95
CA ALA A 92 -17.11 9.77 -19.13
C ALA A 92 -18.54 9.44 -19.57
N SER A 93 -18.90 8.16 -19.51
CA SER A 93 -20.26 7.65 -19.66
C SER A 93 -20.45 6.37 -18.84
N ASP A 94 -21.64 5.77 -18.95
CA ASP A 94 -21.95 4.43 -18.43
C ASP A 94 -21.03 3.31 -18.96
N SER A 95 -20.35 3.56 -20.08
CA SER A 95 -19.61 2.56 -20.86
C SER A 95 -18.16 2.99 -21.17
N THR A 96 -17.82 4.25 -20.93
CA THR A 96 -16.49 4.80 -21.19
C THR A 96 -15.95 5.60 -20.00
N MET A 97 -14.63 5.69 -19.94
CA MET A 97 -13.90 6.48 -18.94
C MET A 97 -12.80 7.29 -19.61
N THR A 98 -12.27 8.26 -18.87
CA THR A 98 -11.00 8.90 -19.19
C THR A 98 -9.92 8.40 -18.24
N VAL A 99 -8.68 8.32 -18.72
CA VAL A 99 -7.50 8.04 -17.92
C VAL A 99 -6.45 9.09 -18.26
N GLU A 100 -6.12 9.95 -17.30
CA GLU A 100 -5.17 11.05 -17.46
C GLU A 100 -3.91 10.79 -16.64
N ARG A 101 -2.73 11.03 -17.22
CA ARG A 101 -1.47 11.04 -16.47
C ARG A 101 -1.22 12.39 -15.83
N THR A 102 -1.42 12.51 -14.52
CA THR A 102 -1.19 13.76 -13.80
C THR A 102 -0.96 13.53 -12.31
N PHE A 103 -0.09 14.35 -11.71
CA PHE A 103 0.04 14.48 -10.26
C PHE A 103 -0.78 15.65 -9.70
N LYS A 104 -1.33 16.50 -10.58
CA LYS A 104 -2.14 17.68 -10.20
C LYS A 104 -3.56 17.25 -9.84
N THR A 105 -3.66 16.52 -8.74
CA THR A 105 -4.88 15.94 -8.20
C THR A 105 -4.70 15.73 -6.70
N SER A 106 -5.78 15.43 -6.00
CA SER A 106 -5.78 15.27 -4.56
C SER A 106 -6.69 14.14 -4.12
N ALA A 107 -6.51 13.69 -2.88
CA ALA A 107 -7.25 12.59 -2.31
C ALA A 107 -7.71 12.91 -0.87
N PRO A 108 -8.89 12.45 -0.46
CA PRO A 108 -9.36 12.55 0.92
C PRO A 108 -8.71 11.49 1.83
N PHE A 109 -8.36 10.35 1.24
CA PHE A 109 -7.49 9.34 1.84
C PHE A 109 -6.65 8.69 0.74
N PHE A 110 -5.43 8.29 1.09
CA PHE A 110 -4.47 7.73 0.14
C PHE A 110 -3.47 6.84 0.86
N VAL A 111 -3.12 5.71 0.24
CA VAL A 111 -2.04 4.84 0.70
C VAL A 111 -0.94 4.84 -0.34
N TYR A 112 0.33 5.00 0.07
CA TYR A 112 1.45 5.03 -0.86
C TYR A 112 2.78 4.65 -0.23
N GLY A 113 3.74 4.25 -1.05
CA GLY A 113 5.10 3.95 -0.61
C GLY A 113 6.04 3.71 -1.78
N ASN A 114 7.33 3.63 -1.48
CA ASN A 114 8.35 3.40 -2.49
C ASN A 114 8.87 1.96 -2.38
N VAL A 115 8.83 1.21 -3.49
CA VAL A 115 9.39 -0.14 -3.60
C VAL A 115 10.20 -0.22 -4.89
N THR A 116 11.51 -0.35 -4.78
CA THR A 116 12.43 -0.40 -5.92
C THR A 116 12.90 -1.80 -6.26
N GLU A 117 12.68 -2.76 -5.36
CA GLU A 117 13.11 -4.14 -5.53
C GLU A 117 11.96 -5.12 -5.29
N TRP A 118 11.80 -6.03 -6.24
CA TRP A 118 10.70 -7.00 -6.27
C TRP A 118 11.23 -8.42 -6.35
N ASN A 119 10.54 -9.34 -5.67
CA ASN A 119 10.59 -10.78 -5.91
C ASN A 119 9.42 -11.14 -6.83
N GLU A 120 9.74 -11.67 -8.01
CA GLU A 120 8.77 -12.21 -8.95
C GLU A 120 8.40 -13.64 -8.55
N ILE A 121 7.11 -13.95 -8.57
CA ILE A 121 6.53 -15.20 -8.12
C ILE A 121 5.49 -15.64 -9.14
N GLU A 122 5.67 -16.84 -9.69
CA GLU A 122 4.64 -17.50 -10.49
C GLU A 122 3.44 -17.85 -9.60
N LEU A 123 2.23 -17.48 -10.05
CA LEU A 123 1.01 -17.83 -9.34
C LEU A 123 0.62 -19.28 -9.65
N PRO A 124 0.29 -20.09 -8.62
CA PRO A 124 -0.35 -21.37 -8.83
C PRO A 124 -1.68 -21.21 -9.60
N SER A 125 -2.01 -22.18 -10.45
CA SER A 125 -3.17 -22.12 -11.36
C SER A 125 -4.55 -22.02 -10.65
N GLU A 126 -4.60 -22.37 -9.37
CA GLU A 126 -5.77 -22.25 -8.51
C GLU A 126 -6.00 -20.82 -8.00
N ILE A 127 -5.00 -19.93 -8.08
CA ILE A 127 -5.14 -18.54 -7.65
C ILE A 127 -5.77 -17.73 -8.77
N LYS A 128 -7.10 -17.64 -8.74
CA LYS A 128 -7.86 -16.95 -9.79
C LYS A 128 -8.56 -15.70 -9.29
N THR A 129 -9.07 -15.73 -8.06
CA THR A 129 -9.92 -14.66 -7.52
C THR A 129 -9.18 -13.75 -6.54
N ILE A 130 -9.78 -12.59 -6.23
CA ILE A 130 -9.29 -11.71 -5.14
C ILE A 130 -9.18 -12.48 -3.82
N LYS A 131 -10.12 -13.38 -3.51
CA LYS A 131 -10.10 -14.18 -2.27
C LYS A 131 -8.96 -15.18 -2.25
N ASP A 132 -8.70 -15.85 -3.38
CA ASP A 132 -7.57 -16.77 -3.49
C ASP A 132 -6.26 -16.02 -3.33
N LEU A 133 -6.14 -14.86 -3.98
CA LEU A 133 -4.98 -13.99 -3.92
C LEU A 133 -4.73 -13.47 -2.49
N GLU A 134 -5.77 -12.98 -1.80
CA GLU A 134 -5.65 -12.49 -0.42
C GLU A 134 -5.11 -13.59 0.51
N LYS A 135 -5.70 -14.79 0.44
CA LYS A 135 -5.26 -15.94 1.23
C LYS A 135 -3.84 -16.35 0.86
N TYR A 136 -3.49 -16.33 -0.42
CA TYR A 136 -2.15 -16.68 -0.88
C TYR A 136 -1.11 -15.69 -0.37
N ILE A 137 -1.35 -14.38 -0.53
CA ILE A 137 -0.45 -13.32 -0.05
C ILE A 137 -0.30 -13.39 1.45
N ASP A 138 -1.39 -13.48 2.22
CA ASP A 138 -1.33 -13.51 3.69
C ASP A 138 -0.46 -14.68 4.21
N ASN A 139 -0.69 -15.88 3.67
CA ASN A 139 0.10 -17.06 4.04
C ASN A 139 1.58 -16.95 3.64
N LYS A 140 1.85 -16.41 2.45
CA LYS A 140 3.22 -16.29 1.91
C LYS A 140 4.03 -15.19 2.62
N THR A 141 3.34 -14.22 3.22
CA THR A 141 3.93 -12.99 3.80
C THR A 141 3.66 -12.86 5.30
N SER A 142 3.51 -13.98 6.02
CA SER A 142 3.28 -13.99 7.47
C SER A 142 4.39 -13.29 8.26
N ASN A 143 5.62 -13.35 7.77
CA ASN A 143 6.81 -12.72 8.38
C ASN A 143 7.16 -11.34 7.77
N TYR A 144 6.35 -10.82 6.86
CA TYR A 144 6.63 -9.53 6.23
C TYR A 144 6.20 -8.39 7.15
N LYS A 145 6.93 -7.28 7.11
CA LYS A 145 6.50 -6.01 7.69
C LYS A 145 5.20 -5.54 7.02
N ARG A 146 4.16 -5.22 7.78
CA ARG A 146 2.88 -4.72 7.26
C ARG A 146 2.68 -3.24 7.62
N PRO A 147 1.94 -2.46 6.80
CA PRO A 147 1.47 -2.80 5.46
C PRO A 147 2.59 -2.80 4.41
N PHE A 148 2.32 -3.35 3.23
CA PHE A 148 3.24 -3.34 2.09
C PHE A 148 2.49 -3.24 0.75
N ALA A 149 3.17 -2.72 -0.27
CA ALA A 149 2.68 -2.72 -1.64
C ALA A 149 3.04 -4.03 -2.34
N PHE A 150 2.19 -4.49 -3.25
CA PHE A 150 2.45 -5.59 -4.17
C PHE A 150 1.92 -5.23 -5.56
N LYS A 151 2.29 -6.03 -6.57
CA LYS A 151 1.68 -5.89 -7.89
C LYS A 151 1.49 -7.23 -8.58
N LEU A 152 0.51 -7.28 -9.48
CA LEU A 152 0.33 -8.35 -10.46
C LEU A 152 0.56 -7.78 -11.85
N ILE A 153 1.23 -8.54 -12.71
CA ILE A 153 1.44 -8.17 -14.10
C ILE A 153 1.12 -9.39 -14.96
N GLY A 154 0.28 -9.21 -15.96
CA GLY A 154 -0.09 -10.25 -16.91
C GLY A 154 -1.48 -10.01 -17.47
N LYS A 155 -2.24 -11.08 -17.72
CA LYS A 155 -3.54 -11.06 -18.37
C LYS A 155 -4.67 -11.48 -17.43
N VAL A 156 -5.75 -10.69 -17.43
CA VAL A 156 -7.01 -11.07 -16.81
C VAL A 156 -7.92 -11.74 -17.83
N SER A 157 -8.62 -12.82 -17.44
CA SER A 157 -9.73 -13.31 -18.26
C SER A 157 -10.93 -12.39 -18.11
N SER A 158 -11.20 -11.95 -16.88
CA SER A 158 -12.20 -10.92 -16.57
C SER A 158 -11.88 -10.17 -15.29
N ALA A 159 -12.24 -8.91 -15.23
CA ALA A 159 -12.23 -8.10 -14.03
C ALA A 159 -13.38 -7.09 -14.08
N ILE A 160 -13.86 -6.70 -12.91
CA ILE A 160 -14.77 -5.56 -12.74
C ILE A 160 -13.99 -4.49 -12.00
N ILE A 161 -13.90 -3.32 -12.61
CA ILE A 161 -13.40 -2.12 -11.94
C ILE A 161 -14.53 -1.12 -11.74
N HIS A 162 -14.43 -0.29 -10.71
CA HIS A 162 -15.30 0.86 -10.56
C HIS A 162 -14.56 2.17 -10.54
N ILE A 163 -15.31 3.24 -10.86
CA ILE A 163 -14.88 4.62 -10.68
C ILE A 163 -15.96 5.35 -9.89
N GLN A 164 -15.55 6.01 -8.81
CA GLN A 164 -16.41 6.91 -8.06
C GLN A 164 -16.78 8.16 -8.89
N ASN A 165 -18.05 8.56 -8.85
CA ASN A 165 -18.55 9.74 -9.55
C ASN A 165 -19.68 10.40 -8.75
N LEU A 166 -19.34 10.80 -7.53
CA LEU A 166 -20.27 11.37 -6.57
C LEU A 166 -20.88 12.67 -7.13
N PRO A 167 -22.22 12.81 -7.14
CA PRO A 167 -22.86 14.04 -7.58
C PRO A 167 -22.44 15.24 -6.73
N GLU A 168 -22.20 16.38 -7.38
CA GLU A 168 -21.84 17.62 -6.70
C GLU A 168 -22.90 18.01 -5.64
N GLY A 169 -22.44 18.46 -4.48
CA GLY A 169 -23.31 18.85 -3.36
C GLY A 169 -23.87 17.68 -2.55
N THR A 170 -23.53 16.42 -2.88
CA THR A 170 -23.95 15.25 -2.09
C THR A 170 -23.40 15.32 -0.66
N LYS A 171 -24.30 15.19 0.33
CA LYS A 171 -23.94 15.09 1.75
C LYS A 171 -23.73 13.64 2.15
N VAL A 172 -22.48 13.22 2.20
CA VAL A 172 -22.10 11.85 2.58
C VAL A 172 -22.20 11.67 4.09
N SER A 173 -22.89 10.60 4.50
CA SER A 173 -23.05 10.21 5.92
C SER A 173 -23.20 8.69 6.10
N SER A 174 -22.98 7.93 5.03
CA SER A 174 -22.98 6.46 5.00
C SER A 174 -22.25 5.97 3.74
N PRO A 175 -21.81 4.70 3.70
CA PRO A 175 -21.25 4.08 2.49
C PRO A 175 -22.18 4.20 1.28
N ASP A 176 -23.48 3.91 1.43
CA ASP A 176 -24.45 4.00 0.32
C ASP A 176 -24.52 5.40 -0.30
N LYS A 177 -24.37 6.45 0.54
CA LYS A 177 -24.33 7.83 0.03
C LYS A 177 -23.01 8.16 -0.66
N ALA A 178 -21.91 7.57 -0.21
CA ALA A 178 -20.59 7.78 -0.80
C ALA A 178 -20.42 7.07 -2.15
N HIS A 179 -21.15 5.99 -2.40
CA HIS A 179 -21.12 5.25 -3.66
C HIS A 179 -22.19 5.74 -4.66
N GLN A 180 -22.88 6.85 -4.39
CA GLN A 180 -23.81 7.43 -5.36
C GLN A 180 -23.05 7.83 -6.63
N GLY A 181 -23.55 7.40 -7.79
CA GLY A 181 -22.93 7.67 -9.09
C GLY A 181 -21.76 6.74 -9.44
N GLN A 182 -21.34 5.83 -8.55
CA GLN A 182 -20.33 4.82 -8.87
C GLN A 182 -20.69 4.09 -10.17
N THR A 183 -19.73 3.99 -11.07
CA THR A 183 -19.91 3.30 -12.36
C THR A 183 -18.94 2.14 -12.48
N ASN A 184 -19.46 0.97 -12.86
CA ASN A 184 -18.68 -0.27 -13.00
C ASN A 184 -18.36 -0.53 -14.48
N TYR A 185 -17.15 -1.00 -14.75
CA TYR A 185 -16.67 -1.32 -16.09
C TYR A 185 -16.07 -2.72 -16.13
N ASN A 186 -16.33 -3.42 -17.23
CA ASN A 186 -15.74 -4.73 -17.48
C ASN A 186 -14.40 -4.60 -18.21
N VAL A 187 -13.41 -5.34 -17.73
CA VAL A 187 -12.11 -5.56 -18.38
C VAL A 187 -12.03 -7.05 -18.67
N ALA A 188 -11.91 -7.47 -19.93
CA ALA A 188 -11.99 -8.88 -20.29
C ALA A 188 -10.95 -9.23 -21.35
N ASN A 189 -10.17 -10.29 -21.09
CA ASN A 189 -9.09 -10.77 -21.95
C ASN A 189 -8.02 -9.70 -22.26
N GLU A 190 -7.67 -8.90 -21.26
CA GLU A 190 -6.74 -7.77 -21.40
C GLU A 190 -5.44 -7.99 -20.63
N ASP A 191 -4.32 -7.54 -21.21
CA ASP A 191 -3.08 -7.31 -20.46
C ASP A 191 -3.28 -6.15 -19.49
N ALA A 192 -3.00 -6.36 -18.21
CA ALA A 192 -3.18 -5.39 -17.16
C ALA A 192 -2.08 -5.46 -16.09
N GLU A 193 -1.90 -4.34 -15.40
CA GLU A 193 -1.16 -4.27 -14.15
C GLU A 193 -2.14 -3.96 -13.02
N ILE A 194 -2.01 -4.71 -11.93
CA ILE A 194 -2.78 -4.48 -10.70
C ILE A 194 -1.78 -4.05 -9.64
N ILE A 195 -1.98 -2.87 -9.07
CA ILE A 195 -1.22 -2.40 -7.91
C ILE A 195 -2.10 -2.59 -6.68
N GLY A 196 -1.54 -3.18 -5.64
CA GLY A 196 -2.25 -3.47 -4.42
C GLY A 196 -1.48 -3.11 -3.16
N PHE A 197 -2.20 -2.88 -2.08
CA PHE A 197 -1.66 -2.77 -0.74
C PHE A 197 -2.29 -3.83 0.15
N PHE A 198 -1.45 -4.54 0.91
CA PHE A 198 -1.88 -5.59 1.83
C PHE A 198 -1.73 -5.13 3.28
N SER A 199 -2.77 -5.34 4.09
CA SER A 199 -2.70 -5.14 5.54
C SER A 199 -3.78 -5.87 6.32
N THR A 200 -3.38 -6.44 7.46
CA THR A 200 -4.31 -7.02 8.44
C THR A 200 -4.81 -6.04 9.51
N GLU A 201 -4.31 -4.80 9.50
CA GLU A 201 -4.54 -3.82 10.58
C GLU A 201 -5.31 -2.57 10.13
N HIS A 202 -5.56 -2.41 8.83
CA HIS A 202 -6.05 -1.14 8.24
C HIS A 202 -7.42 -1.24 7.57
N LYS A 203 -8.25 -2.17 8.04
CA LYS A 203 -9.67 -2.30 7.63
C LYS A 203 -10.44 -1.01 7.91
N GLY A 204 -11.14 -0.50 6.89
CA GLY A 204 -11.86 0.78 6.94
C GLY A 204 -10.96 2.02 6.97
N VAL A 205 -9.65 1.88 6.77
CA VAL A 205 -8.71 2.99 6.62
C VAL A 205 -8.33 3.16 5.16
N PHE A 206 -7.66 2.18 4.57
CA PHE A 206 -7.46 2.14 3.11
C PHE A 206 -7.95 0.83 2.51
N THR A 207 -7.99 -0.28 3.27
CA THR A 207 -8.67 -1.50 2.82
C THR A 207 -10.16 -1.42 3.16
N HIS A 208 -10.97 -2.17 2.39
CA HIS A 208 -12.37 -2.35 2.73
C HIS A 208 -12.53 -3.09 4.07
N HIS A 209 -13.70 -3.02 4.71
CA HIS A 209 -13.87 -3.56 6.06
C HIS A 209 -13.81 -5.10 6.13
N ASP A 210 -14.01 -5.78 5.00
CA ASP A 210 -14.03 -7.24 4.90
C ASP A 210 -12.77 -7.83 4.25
N SER A 211 -11.89 -7.01 3.67
CA SER A 211 -10.68 -7.43 2.96
C SER A 211 -9.39 -6.85 3.57
N PHE A 212 -8.29 -7.58 3.42
CA PHE A 212 -6.93 -7.13 3.70
C PHE A 212 -6.24 -6.51 2.48
N LEU A 213 -6.90 -6.52 1.33
CA LEU A 213 -6.43 -5.95 0.08
C LEU A 213 -7.13 -4.62 -0.23
N HIS A 214 -6.39 -3.71 -0.83
CA HIS A 214 -6.92 -2.60 -1.62
C HIS A 214 -6.16 -2.60 -2.94
N MET A 215 -6.87 -2.73 -4.05
CA MET A 215 -6.26 -2.90 -5.38
C MET A 215 -6.92 -2.00 -6.41
N HIS A 216 -6.10 -1.40 -7.27
CA HIS A 216 -6.57 -0.76 -8.49
C HIS A 216 -5.90 -1.47 -9.68
N LEU A 217 -6.62 -1.54 -10.80
CA LEU A 217 -6.18 -2.12 -12.05
C LEU A 217 -5.99 -1.03 -13.09
N ILE A 218 -4.97 -1.15 -13.94
CA ILE A 218 -4.79 -0.38 -15.17
C ILE A 218 -4.48 -1.31 -16.35
N THR A 219 -5.13 -1.12 -17.50
CA THR A 219 -4.81 -1.86 -18.72
C THR A 219 -3.50 -1.38 -19.31
N LYS A 220 -2.81 -2.25 -20.07
CA LYS A 220 -1.50 -1.95 -20.66
C LYS A 220 -1.51 -0.79 -21.66
N ASP A 221 -2.62 -0.60 -22.36
CA ASP A 221 -2.87 0.55 -23.24
C ASP A 221 -3.28 1.83 -22.49
N GLU A 222 -3.44 1.72 -21.16
CA GLU A 222 -3.88 2.77 -20.24
C GLU A 222 -5.27 3.35 -20.57
N SER A 223 -6.10 2.62 -21.31
CA SER A 223 -7.46 3.07 -21.66
C SER A 223 -8.47 2.84 -20.54
N LYS A 224 -8.20 1.91 -19.62
CA LYS A 224 -9.07 1.62 -18.46
C LYS A 224 -8.27 1.58 -17.16
N MET A 225 -8.78 2.26 -16.14
CA MET A 225 -8.21 2.26 -14.79
C MET A 225 -9.29 2.47 -13.73
N GLY A 226 -9.24 1.74 -12.62
CA GLY A 226 -10.16 1.94 -11.50
C GLY A 226 -9.89 1.02 -10.33
N HIS A 227 -10.71 1.15 -9.29
CA HIS A 227 -10.71 0.23 -8.14
C HIS A 227 -11.14 -1.17 -8.59
N LEU A 228 -10.46 -2.22 -8.15
CA LEU A 228 -10.72 -3.60 -8.57
C LEU A 228 -11.69 -4.33 -7.64
N ASP A 229 -12.92 -4.56 -8.09
CA ASP A 229 -13.97 -5.24 -7.32
C ASP A 229 -14.02 -6.75 -7.54
N LYS A 230 -13.71 -7.20 -8.77
CA LYS A 230 -13.66 -8.62 -9.14
C LYS A 230 -12.50 -8.89 -10.06
N LEU A 231 -11.92 -10.08 -9.92
CA LEU A 231 -10.75 -10.51 -10.66
C LEU A 231 -10.87 -12.00 -10.94
N GLU A 232 -10.68 -12.37 -12.20
CA GLU A 232 -10.40 -13.72 -12.64
C GLU A 232 -9.12 -13.65 -13.47
N ILE A 233 -8.05 -14.22 -12.90
CA ILE A 233 -6.73 -14.28 -13.52
C ILE A 233 -6.73 -15.35 -14.61
N GLU A 234 -6.23 -14.97 -15.79
CA GLU A 234 -5.85 -15.94 -16.84
C GLU A 234 -4.41 -16.37 -16.63
N GLU A 235 -3.48 -15.41 -16.62
CA GLU A 235 -2.05 -15.63 -16.43
C GLU A 235 -1.43 -14.37 -15.84
N MET A 236 -0.97 -14.40 -14.59
CA MET A 236 -0.30 -13.25 -13.97
C MET A 236 0.84 -13.70 -13.07
N LYS A 237 1.86 -12.84 -12.99
CA LYS A 237 2.94 -12.97 -12.00
C LYS A 237 2.70 -12.04 -10.84
N LEU A 238 2.93 -12.54 -9.62
CA LEU A 238 2.91 -11.76 -8.39
C LEU A 238 4.30 -11.19 -8.11
N TYR A 239 4.34 -9.93 -7.75
CA TYR A 239 5.55 -9.25 -7.30
C TYR A 239 5.36 -8.79 -5.86
N LEU A 240 6.20 -9.31 -4.98
CA LEU A 240 6.27 -8.91 -3.58
C LEU A 240 7.55 -8.10 -3.34
N PRO A 241 7.55 -7.13 -2.41
CA PRO A 241 8.76 -6.38 -2.11
C PRO A 241 9.83 -7.33 -1.58
N LYS A 242 11.10 -7.13 -1.96
CA LYS A 242 12.18 -7.98 -1.42
C LYS A 242 12.25 -7.84 0.10
N ASN A 243 12.27 -8.98 0.80
CA ASN A 243 12.57 -9.11 2.23
C ASN A 243 14.00 -9.58 2.50
#